data_AF-A0A3G5BIB3-F1
#
_entry.id   AF-A0A3G5BIB3-F1
#
_cell.length_a   1.000
_cell.length_b   1.000
_cell.length_c   1.000
_cell.angle_alpha   90.00
_cell.angle_beta   90.00
_cell.angle_gamma   90.00
#
_symmetry.space_group_name_H-M   'P 1'
#
loop_
_entity.id
_entity.type
_entity.pdbx_description
1 polymer ?
#
loop_
_entity_poly.entity_id
_entity_poly.type
_entity_poly.pdbx_seq_one_letter_code
_entity_poly.pdbx_strand_id
1 'polypeptide(L)'
;MKFLLVSFAIVLMILGLTSGYDDHDPCFLKCKFWRSISRICVKTEDGTEKTLINESVLLCAKGCNRNWTLLHHGACPSDPGGF
;
A
#
# COMPACT_ATOMS: atom_id res chain seq x y z
N MET A 1 28.14 14.52 -22.09
CA MET A 1 26.74 14.81 -21.69
C MET A 1 25.99 13.49 -21.44
N LYS A 2 26.26 12.79 -20.33
CA LYS A 2 25.71 11.44 -20.04
C LYS A 2 25.19 11.27 -18.59
N PHE A 3 25.33 12.28 -17.74
CA PHE A 3 25.01 12.19 -16.31
C PHE A 3 23.57 12.59 -15.94
N LEU A 4 22.80 13.17 -16.87
CA LEU A 4 21.44 13.65 -16.58
C LEU A 4 20.36 12.55 -16.61
N LEU A 5 20.61 11.44 -17.30
CA LEU A 5 19.65 10.33 -17.42
C LEU A 5 19.60 9.43 -16.17
N VAL A 6 20.70 9.35 -15.41
CA VAL A 6 20.75 8.49 -14.21
C VAL A 6 19.94 9.09 -13.06
N SER A 7 19.87 10.42 -12.95
CA SER A 7 19.11 11.08 -11.87
C SER A 7 17.60 10.95 -12.03
N PHE A 8 17.06 10.90 -13.25
CA PHE A 8 15.61 10.75 -13.46
C PHE A 8 15.10 9.34 -13.12
N ALA A 9 15.90 8.30 -13.34
CA ALA A 9 15.53 6.92 -12.98
C ALA A 9 15.42 6.73 -11.45
N ILE A 10 16.25 7.43 -10.68
CA ILE A 10 16.23 7.36 -9.21
C ILE A 10 14.99 8.07 -8.65
N VAL A 11 14.58 9.20 -9.24
CA VAL A 11 13.37 9.92 -8.82
C VAL A 11 12.09 9.11 -9.09
N LEU A 12 12.03 8.35 -10.19
CA LEU A 12 10.91 7.45 -10.48
C LEU A 12 10.85 6.25 -9.52
N MET A 13 11.99 5.78 -8.99
CA MET A 13 11.99 4.74 -7.96
C MET A 13 11.50 5.23 -6.59
N ILE A 14 11.59 6.53 -6.30
CA ILE A 14 11.11 7.11 -5.03
C ILE A 14 9.60 7.40 -5.11
N LEU A 15 9.07 7.71 -6.29
CA LEU A 15 7.64 7.97 -6.50
C LEU A 15 6.77 6.71 -6.61
N GLY A 16 7.38 5.53 -6.79
CA GLY A 16 6.69 4.24 -6.81
C GLY A 16 6.39 3.63 -5.43
N LEU A 17 6.69 4.35 -4.35
CA LEU A 17 6.28 4.00 -2.98
C LEU A 17 4.84 4.46 -2.75
N THR A 18 3.90 3.98 -3.57
CA THR A 18 2.49 4.20 -3.29
C THR A 18 2.11 3.21 -2.21
N SER A 19 1.86 3.68 -1.00
CA SER A 19 1.29 2.84 0.03
C SER A 19 -0.05 2.29 -0.47
N GLY A 20 -0.34 1.02 -0.20
CA GLY A 20 -1.61 0.41 -0.60
C GLY A 20 -2.85 1.04 0.05
N TYR A 21 -2.62 2.02 0.93
CA TYR A 21 -3.60 2.87 1.56
C TYR A 21 -3.15 4.33 1.46
N ASP A 22 -4.11 5.24 1.49
CA ASP A 22 -3.85 6.68 1.49
C ASP A 22 -3.43 7.09 2.92
N ASP A 23 -2.18 7.53 3.09
CA ASP A 23 -1.63 8.00 4.37
C ASP A 23 -2.14 9.39 4.77
N HIS A 24 -2.80 10.10 3.84
CA HIS A 24 -3.54 11.33 4.09
C HIS A 24 -5.01 11.10 4.47
N ASP A 25 -5.54 9.88 4.32
CA ASP A 25 -6.91 9.59 4.73
C ASP A 25 -7.00 9.65 6.28
N PRO A 26 -7.89 10.49 6.84
CA PRO A 26 -8.04 10.70 8.27
C PRO A 26 -8.38 9.43 9.06
N CYS A 27 -8.86 8.38 8.37
CA CYS A 27 -8.96 7.03 8.89
C CYS A 27 -7.60 6.46 9.31
N PHE A 28 -6.65 6.39 8.38
CA PHE A 28 -5.38 5.69 8.56
C PHE A 28 -4.42 6.48 9.46
N LEU A 29 -4.55 7.80 9.53
CA LEU A 29 -3.81 8.66 10.47
C LEU A 29 -4.05 8.32 11.94
N LYS A 30 -5.22 7.76 12.28
CA LYS A 30 -5.57 7.39 13.66
C LYS A 30 -5.10 5.99 14.04
N CYS A 31 -4.63 5.22 13.07
CA CYS A 31 -4.27 3.83 13.26
C CYS A 31 -2.78 3.69 13.56
N LYS A 32 -2.45 3.07 14.70
CA LYS A 32 -1.08 2.66 15.00
C LYS A 32 -0.78 1.37 14.26
N PHE A 33 -0.07 1.48 13.15
CA PHE A 33 0.46 0.30 12.46
C PHE A 33 1.75 -0.15 13.11
N TRP A 34 1.86 -1.45 13.38
CA TRP A 34 3.16 -2.04 13.67
C TRP A 34 3.98 -2.02 12.37
N ARG A 35 5.22 -1.55 12.42
CA ARG A 35 6.13 -1.50 11.24
C ARG A 35 6.63 -2.89 10.80
N SER A 36 6.02 -3.97 11.28
CA SER A 36 6.36 -5.30 10.82
C SER A 36 5.78 -5.48 9.41
N ILE A 37 6.66 -5.72 8.45
CA ILE A 37 6.33 -5.89 7.05
C ILE A 37 5.86 -7.33 6.88
N SER A 38 4.55 -7.52 6.75
CA SER A 38 3.93 -8.82 6.47
C SER A 38 2.85 -8.59 5.43
N ARG A 39 3.29 -8.44 4.18
CA ARG A 39 2.43 -7.95 3.10
C ARG A 39 1.20 -8.82 2.93
N ILE A 40 0.09 -8.18 2.59
CA ILE A 40 -1.17 -8.85 2.26
C ILE A 40 -1.78 -8.24 1.02
N CYS A 41 -2.47 -9.06 0.24
CA CYS A 41 -3.25 -8.63 -0.90
C CYS A 41 -4.71 -8.50 -0.46
N VAL A 42 -5.31 -7.34 -0.70
CA VAL A 42 -6.71 -7.09 -0.37
C VAL A 42 -7.48 -6.63 -1.60
N LYS A 43 -8.78 -6.91 -1.61
CA LYS A 43 -9.73 -6.34 -2.54
C LYS A 43 -10.49 -5.20 -1.87
N THR A 44 -10.41 -4.02 -2.47
CA THR A 44 -11.12 -2.81 -2.05
C THR A 44 -12.59 -2.85 -2.47
N GLU A 45 -13.37 -1.89 -1.95
CA GLU A 45 -14.81 -1.76 -2.23
C GLU A 45 -15.11 -1.55 -3.71
N ASP A 46 -14.22 -0.82 -4.40
CA ASP A 46 -14.30 -0.56 -5.84
C ASP A 46 -13.88 -1.77 -6.69
N GLY A 47 -13.55 -2.89 -6.06
CA GLY A 47 -13.12 -4.12 -6.71
C GLY A 47 -11.65 -4.15 -7.12
N THR A 48 -10.88 -3.09 -6.81
CA THR A 48 -9.43 -3.03 -7.10
C THR A 48 -8.62 -3.81 -6.07
N GLU A 49 -7.58 -4.50 -6.54
CA GLU A 49 -6.63 -5.21 -5.68
C GLU A 49 -5.50 -4.27 -5.26
N LYS A 50 -5.18 -4.27 -3.96
CA LYS A 50 -4.11 -3.44 -3.38
C LYS A 50 -3.25 -4.24 -2.41
N THR A 51 -1.95 -3.98 -2.41
CA THR A 51 -1.04 -4.59 -1.44
C THR A 51 -0.90 -3.71 -0.22
N LEU A 52 -1.26 -4.22 0.95
CA LEU A 52 -1.04 -3.55 2.22
C LEU A 52 0.22 -4.07 2.92
N ILE A 53 0.80 -3.22 3.75
CA ILE A 53 2.03 -3.46 4.52
C ILE A 53 1.86 -4.64 5.49
N ASN A 54 0.66 -4.75 6.07
CA ASN A 54 0.23 -5.81 6.98
C ASN A 54 -1.28 -5.79 7.25
N GLU A 55 -1.74 -6.80 7.98
CA GLU A 55 -3.12 -6.93 8.44
C GLU A 55 -3.59 -5.81 9.37
N SER A 56 -2.69 -5.11 10.06
CA SER A 56 -3.10 -3.99 10.92
C SER A 56 -3.73 -2.86 10.09
N VAL A 57 -3.28 -2.68 8.85
CA VAL A 57 -3.89 -1.73 7.90
C VAL A 57 -5.28 -2.19 7.47
N LEU A 58 -5.46 -3.49 7.21
CA LEU A 58 -6.78 -4.04 6.91
C LEU A 58 -7.76 -3.89 8.08
N LEU A 59 -7.30 -4.14 9.32
CA LEU A 59 -8.09 -3.94 10.52
C LEU A 59 -8.49 -2.46 10.70
N CYS A 60 -7.56 -1.54 10.44
CA CYS A 60 -7.84 -0.11 10.44
C CYS A 60 -8.92 0.26 9.41
N ALA A 61 -8.77 -0.21 8.17
CA ALA A 61 -9.73 0.02 7.11
C ALA A 61 -11.14 -0.44 7.53
N LYS A 62 -11.26 -1.64 8.12
CA LYS A 62 -12.52 -2.15 8.67
C LYS A 62 -13.08 -1.28 9.78
N GLY A 63 -12.23 -0.80 10.70
CA GLY A 63 -12.61 0.15 11.76
C GLY A 63 -13.14 1.48 11.21
N CYS A 64 -12.77 1.84 9.99
CA CYS A 64 -13.27 3.00 9.27
C CYS A 64 -14.43 2.69 8.32
N ASN A 65 -15.11 1.55 8.51
CA ASN A 65 -16.20 1.07 7.66
C ASN A 65 -15.82 0.90 6.19
N ARG A 66 -14.53 0.69 5.87
CA ARG A 66 -14.10 0.26 4.54
C ARG A 66 -14.29 -1.24 4.42
N ASN A 67 -15.06 -1.68 3.44
CA ASN A 67 -15.33 -3.09 3.17
C ASN A 67 -14.20 -3.76 2.38
N TRP A 68 -12.98 -3.68 2.90
CA TRP A 68 -11.82 -4.34 2.30
C TRP A 68 -11.75 -5.80 2.73
N THR A 69 -11.45 -6.67 1.77
CA THR A 69 -11.40 -8.12 1.99
C THR A 69 -10.01 -8.65 1.74
N LEU A 70 -9.50 -9.47 2.65
CA LEU A 70 -8.24 -10.17 2.46
C LEU A 70 -8.43 -11.21 1.35
N LEU A 71 -7.58 -11.18 0.32
CA LEU A 71 -7.52 -12.21 -0.70
C LEU A 71 -6.50 -13.28 -0.31
N HIS A 72 -5.25 -12.88 -0.08
CA HIS A 72 -4.18 -13.78 0.35
C HIS A 72 -3.04 -13.01 1.03
N HIS A 73 -2.15 -13.75 1.71
CA HIS A 73 -0.89 -13.20 2.21
C HIS A 73 0.12 -13.04 1.06
N GLY A 74 1.00 -12.06 1.16
CA GLY A 74 1.89 -11.62 0.08
C GLY A 74 1.32 -10.44 -0.71
N ALA A 75 2.08 -9.94 -1.68
CA ALA A 75 1.64 -8.82 -2.53
C ALA A 75 0.66 -9.29 -3.62
N CYS A 76 -0.26 -8.42 -4.02
CA CYS A 76 -1.13 -8.64 -5.16
C CYS A 76 -0.31 -8.76 -6.46
N PRO A 77 -0.71 -9.62 -7.41
CA PRO A 77 -0.01 -9.74 -8.70
C PRO A 77 -0.06 -8.44 -9.51
N SER A 78 -1.17 -7.69 -9.40
CA SER A 78 -1.40 -6.41 -10.05
C SER A 78 -0.72 -5.23 -9.35
N ASP A 79 -0.26 -5.42 -8.12
CA ASP A 79 0.39 -4.38 -7.30
C ASP A 79 1.51 -4.99 -6.43
N PRO A 80 2.64 -5.41 -7.03
CA PRO A 80 3.74 -6.02 -6.29
C PRO A 80 4.51 -5.02 -5.40
N GLY A 81 4.26 -3.72 -5.59
CA GLY A 81 5.00 -2.60 -5.02
C GLY A 81 4.32 -1.88 -3.85
N GLY A 82 3.04 -2.15 -3.57
CA GLY A 82 2.35 -1.56 -2.43
C GLY A 82 3.09 -1.85 -1.12
N PHE A 83 3.55 -0.78 -0.48
CA PHE A 83 4.30 -0.81 0.79
C PHE A 83 3.55 -0.19 1.95
#